data_AF-A0A382CEX9-F1
#
_entry.id   AF-A0A382CEX9-F1
#
_cell.length_a   1.000
_cell.length_b   1.000
_cell.length_c   1.000
_cell.angle_alpha   90.00
_cell.angle_beta   90.00
_cell.angle_gamma   90.00
#
_symmetry.space_group_name_H-M   'P 1'
#
loop_
_entity.id
_entity.type
_entity.pdbx_description
1 polymer ?
#
loop_
_entity_poly.entity_id
_entity_poly.type
_entity_poly.pdbx_seq_one_letter_code
_entity_poly.pdbx_strand_id
1 'polypeptide(L)'
;MKPFFIRLFLWSWLLTLPISSVGAYWTYRTVDRFYTFGVRYKPSPAKFDLHTVGQYEYETLRQRVAAAASRITKSNPSSLPLIHLFVPEANLAILESHMPQSGYDYVKARMLIDGKLEKVQIKYRGDFVYHWGYDKKSMRVRTTRQNLFQGVRSFNLQAPKRDQQLNTYL
;
A
#
# COMPACT_ATOMS: atom_id res chain seq x y z
N MET A 1 11.12 38.38 33.00
CA MET A 1 9.91 37.85 32.32
C MET A 1 10.12 37.50 30.84
N LYS A 2 10.88 38.28 30.06
CA LYS A 2 11.16 38.00 28.63
C LYS A 2 11.79 36.61 28.27
N PRO A 3 12.75 36.03 29.02
CA PRO A 3 13.40 34.78 28.58
C PRO A 3 12.51 33.55 28.73
N PHE A 4 11.53 33.58 29.64
CA PHE A 4 10.61 32.46 29.86
C PHE A 4 9.59 32.30 28.71
N PHE A 5 9.06 33.42 28.20
CA PHE A 5 8.16 33.40 27.04
C PHE A 5 8.87 32.97 25.75
N ILE A 6 10.12 33.41 25.54
CA ILE A 6 10.91 32.98 24.37
C ILE A 6 11.20 31.48 24.46
N ARG A 7 11.51 30.95 25.66
CA ARG A 7 11.65 29.51 25.85
C ARG A 7 10.34 28.79 25.57
N LEU A 8 9.23 29.18 26.18
CA LEU A 8 7.92 28.55 25.92
C LEU A 8 7.54 28.56 24.43
N PHE A 9 7.84 29.64 23.71
CA PHE A 9 7.64 29.73 22.27
C PHE A 9 8.56 28.78 21.49
N LEU A 10 9.85 28.68 21.82
CA LEU A 10 10.74 27.70 21.19
C LEU A 10 10.33 26.26 21.50
N TRP A 11 9.82 26.00 22.71
CA TRP A 11 9.26 24.70 23.09
C TRP A 11 7.92 24.41 22.40
N SER A 12 7.13 25.43 22.06
CA SER A 12 5.91 25.22 21.27
C SER A 12 6.24 24.74 19.87
N TRP A 13 7.37 25.17 19.27
CA TRP A 13 7.82 24.70 17.96
C TRP A 13 8.17 23.22 17.93
N LEU A 14 8.71 22.67 19.03
CA LEU A 14 9.02 21.24 19.14
C LEU A 14 7.78 20.34 19.00
N LEU A 15 6.60 20.82 19.41
CA LEU A 15 5.34 20.07 19.28
C LEU A 15 4.54 20.50 18.05
N THR A 16 4.45 21.80 17.79
CA THR A 16 3.63 22.34 16.70
C THR A 16 4.18 21.99 15.32
N LEU A 17 5.50 21.95 15.11
CA LEU A 17 6.08 21.61 13.80
C LEU A 17 5.83 20.15 13.40
N PRO A 18 6.08 19.13 14.25
CA PRO A 18 5.76 17.76 13.91
C PRO A 18 4.27 17.56 13.68
N ILE A 19 3.41 18.12 14.55
CA ILE A 19 1.95 17.99 14.44
C ILE A 19 1.48 18.62 13.12
N SER A 20 1.94 19.82 12.79
CA SER A 20 1.56 20.52 11.56
C SER A 20 2.07 19.79 10.33
N SER A 21 3.30 19.26 10.35
CA SER A 21 3.87 18.47 9.25
C SER A 21 3.07 17.19 8.98
N VAL A 22 2.73 16.46 10.05
CA VAL A 22 1.91 15.23 9.94
C VAL A 22 0.50 15.55 9.46
N GLY A 23 -0.12 16.61 10.00
CA GLY A 23 -1.45 17.06 9.58
C GLY A 23 -1.48 17.51 8.12
N ALA A 24 -0.46 18.26 7.67
CA ALA A 24 -0.32 18.67 6.28
C ALA A 24 -0.12 17.48 5.35
N TYR A 25 0.74 16.53 5.72
CA TYR A 25 0.96 15.30 4.95
C TYR A 25 -0.33 14.47 4.83
N TRP A 26 -1.03 14.25 5.94
CA TRP A 26 -2.30 13.52 5.95
C TRP A 26 -3.36 14.21 5.09
N THR A 27 -3.48 15.54 5.19
CA THR A 27 -4.43 16.34 4.39
C THR A 27 -4.10 16.25 2.91
N TYR A 28 -2.83 16.44 2.53
CA TYR A 28 -2.37 16.33 1.15
C TYR A 28 -2.68 14.95 0.57
N ARG A 29 -2.32 13.88 1.28
CA ARG A 29 -2.58 12.49 0.85
C ARG A 29 -4.07 12.19 0.70
N THR A 30 -4.89 12.69 1.62
CA THR A 30 -6.34 12.52 1.60
C THR A 30 -6.94 13.19 0.37
N VAL A 31 -6.58 14.45 0.11
CA VAL A 31 -7.08 15.22 -1.03
C VAL A 31 -6.60 14.62 -2.35
N ASP A 32 -5.32 14.28 -2.46
CA ASP A 32 -4.72 13.68 -3.65
C ASP A 32 -5.38 12.34 -4.01
N ARG A 33 -5.56 11.45 -3.02
CA ARG A 33 -6.25 10.17 -3.25
C ARG A 33 -7.71 10.37 -3.60
N PHE A 34 -8.43 11.27 -2.91
CA PHE A 34 -9.83 11.56 -3.20
C PHE A 34 -9.99 12.12 -4.62
N TYR A 35 -9.13 13.04 -5.03
CA TYR A 35 -9.16 13.59 -6.39
C TYR A 35 -8.86 12.51 -7.44
N THR A 36 -7.83 11.70 -7.20
CA THR A 36 -7.42 10.64 -8.13
C THR A 36 -8.49 9.56 -8.28
N PHE A 37 -9.01 9.02 -7.17
CA PHE A 37 -9.94 7.89 -7.24
C PHE A 37 -11.40 8.31 -7.20
N GLY A 38 -11.79 9.25 -6.33
CA GLY A 38 -13.17 9.71 -6.20
C GLY A 38 -13.62 10.60 -7.36
N VAL A 39 -12.76 11.50 -7.84
CA VAL A 39 -13.14 12.49 -8.88
C VAL A 39 -12.77 12.02 -10.29
N ARG A 40 -11.53 11.56 -10.51
CA ARG A 40 -11.05 11.16 -11.84
C ARG A 40 -11.58 9.79 -12.26
N TYR A 41 -11.43 8.77 -11.40
CA TYR A 41 -11.81 7.40 -11.77
C TYR A 41 -13.27 7.03 -11.47
N LYS A 42 -13.95 7.74 -10.55
CA LYS A 42 -15.37 7.55 -10.17
C LYS A 42 -15.77 6.06 -10.10
N PRO A 43 -15.14 5.27 -9.22
CA PRO A 43 -15.32 3.83 -9.19
C PRO A 43 -16.76 3.46 -8.82
N SER A 44 -17.53 2.92 -9.75
CA SER A 44 -18.81 2.28 -9.45
C SER A 44 -18.58 0.81 -9.08
N PRO A 45 -19.21 0.23 -8.04
CA PRO A 45 -20.26 0.79 -7.18
C PRO A 45 -19.76 1.39 -5.85
N ALA A 46 -18.45 1.53 -5.66
CA ALA A 46 -17.87 1.94 -4.37
C ALA A 46 -17.93 3.46 -4.19
N LYS A 47 -18.60 3.93 -3.13
CA LYS A 47 -18.59 5.35 -2.78
C LYS A 47 -17.21 5.74 -2.23
N PHE A 48 -16.53 6.64 -2.95
CA PHE A 48 -15.28 7.25 -2.52
C PHE A 48 -15.58 8.65 -1.97
N ASP A 49 -15.80 8.72 -0.66
CA ASP A 49 -16.09 9.98 0.03
C ASP A 49 -14.80 10.53 0.68
N LEU A 50 -14.69 11.86 0.78
CA LEU A 50 -13.50 12.49 1.36
C LEU A 50 -13.26 12.02 2.81
N HIS A 51 -14.33 11.87 3.58
CA HIS A 51 -14.28 11.41 4.96
C HIS A 51 -13.74 9.97 5.07
N THR A 52 -14.21 9.04 4.22
CA THR A 52 -13.75 7.64 4.27
C THR A 52 -12.30 7.50 3.84
N VAL A 53 -11.86 8.29 2.85
CA VAL A 53 -10.45 8.38 2.45
C VAL A 53 -9.59 8.95 3.58
N GLY A 54 -10.06 10.01 4.25
CA GLY A 54 -9.34 10.63 5.38
C GLY A 54 -9.16 9.66 6.55
N GLN A 55 -10.22 8.92 6.92
CA GLN A 55 -10.15 7.86 7.93
C GLN A 55 -9.16 6.76 7.53
N TYR A 56 -9.17 6.33 6.26
CA TYR A 56 -8.22 5.34 5.76
C TYR A 56 -6.75 5.80 5.87
N GLU A 57 -6.44 7.04 5.47
CA GLU A 57 -5.08 7.57 5.56
C GLU A 57 -4.63 7.72 7.02
N TYR A 58 -5.55 8.10 7.93
CA TYR A 58 -5.28 8.17 9.37
C TYR A 58 -4.96 6.79 9.95
N GLU A 59 -5.82 5.79 9.69
CA GLU A 59 -5.62 4.41 10.11
C GLU A 59 -4.29 3.85 9.55
N THR A 60 -3.99 4.13 8.29
CA THR A 60 -2.74 3.70 7.65
C THR A 60 -1.51 4.31 8.33
N LEU A 61 -1.53 5.61 8.64
CA LEU A 61 -0.45 6.27 9.38
C LEU A 61 -0.29 5.65 10.78
N ARG A 62 -1.39 5.49 11.51
CA ARG A 62 -1.40 4.86 12.84
C ARG A 62 -0.82 3.45 12.80
N GLN A 63 -1.23 2.64 11.82
CA GLN A 63 -0.74 1.27 11.64
C GLN A 63 0.75 1.24 11.30
N ARG A 64 1.25 2.15 10.46
CA ARG A 64 2.69 2.24 10.17
C ARG A 64 3.51 2.56 11.41
N VAL A 65 3.04 3.51 12.23
CA VAL A 65 3.69 3.86 13.52
C VAL A 65 3.65 2.67 14.48
N ALA A 66 2.49 2.04 14.64
CA ALA A 66 2.33 0.87 15.50
C ALA A 66 3.24 -0.29 15.07
N ALA A 67 3.31 -0.56 13.76
CA ALA A 67 4.17 -1.60 13.19
C ALA A 67 5.67 -1.31 13.38
N ALA A 68 6.08 -0.04 13.21
CA ALA A 68 7.46 0.38 13.47
C ALA A 68 7.82 0.22 14.96
N ALA A 69 6.95 0.66 15.87
CA ALA A 69 7.14 0.52 17.31
C ALA A 69 7.15 -0.96 17.75
N SER A 70 6.27 -1.79 17.18
CA SER A 70 6.25 -3.22 17.47
C SER A 70 7.50 -3.93 16.97
N ARG A 71 8.08 -3.50 15.84
CA ARG A 71 9.33 -4.08 15.31
C ARG A 71 10.53 -3.80 16.22
N ILE A 72 10.54 -2.66 16.91
CA ILE A 72 11.58 -2.31 17.88
C ILE A 72 11.46 -3.17 19.15
N THR A 73 10.23 -3.43 19.60
CA THR A 73 9.97 -4.13 20.87
C THR A 73 9.85 -5.65 20.73
N LYS A 74 9.38 -6.15 19.58
CA LYS A 74 9.20 -7.57 19.29
C LYS A 74 9.97 -7.94 18.02
N SER A 75 11.04 -8.72 18.18
CA SER A 75 11.85 -9.24 17.09
C SER A 75 11.44 -10.64 16.65
N ASN A 76 10.22 -11.07 16.93
CA ASN A 76 9.78 -12.42 16.54
C ASN A 76 9.65 -12.48 15.01
N PRO A 77 10.40 -13.36 14.33
CA PRO A 77 10.27 -13.53 12.89
C PRO A 77 8.84 -14.01 12.58
N SER A 78 8.24 -13.44 11.54
CA SER A 78 6.93 -13.91 11.08
C SER A 78 7.06 -15.35 10.57
N SER A 79 6.13 -16.21 10.96
CA SER A 79 6.02 -17.58 10.44
C SER A 79 5.43 -17.64 9.03
N LEU A 80 4.93 -16.51 8.51
CA LEU A 80 4.29 -16.46 7.19
C LEU A 80 5.35 -16.52 6.07
N PRO A 81 5.06 -17.25 4.98
CA PRO A 81 5.97 -17.34 3.85
C PRO A 81 6.18 -15.96 3.21
N LEU A 82 7.44 -15.56 3.09
CA LEU A 82 7.81 -14.27 2.50
C LEU A 82 7.94 -14.40 0.98
N ILE A 83 7.21 -13.55 0.26
CA ILE A 83 7.27 -13.49 -1.21
C ILE A 83 8.04 -12.22 -1.61
N HIS A 84 9.23 -12.41 -2.16
CA HIS A 84 10.05 -11.31 -2.66
C HIS A 84 9.74 -11.04 -4.12
N LEU A 85 8.88 -10.05 -4.36
CA LEU A 85 8.50 -9.59 -5.69
C LEU A 85 9.14 -8.23 -5.99
N PHE A 86 9.77 -8.11 -7.14
CA PHE A 86 10.47 -6.91 -7.59
C PHE A 86 9.88 -6.45 -8.90
N VAL A 87 9.40 -5.21 -8.93
CA VAL A 87 8.80 -4.59 -10.11
C VAL A 87 9.57 -3.31 -10.42
N PRO A 88 10.10 -3.14 -11.65
CA PRO A 88 10.71 -1.88 -12.04
C PRO A 88 9.71 -0.73 -11.96
N GLU A 89 10.15 0.44 -11.52
CA GLU A 89 9.29 1.64 -11.36
C GLU A 89 8.58 2.00 -12.67
N ALA A 90 9.27 1.94 -13.81
CA ALA A 90 8.67 2.19 -15.12
C ALA A 90 7.50 1.24 -15.43
N ASN A 91 7.57 -0.01 -14.97
CA ASN A 91 6.51 -0.99 -15.17
C ASN A 91 5.34 -0.79 -14.19
N LEU A 92 5.61 -0.30 -12.97
CA LEU A 92 4.57 0.14 -12.05
C LEU A 92 3.83 1.35 -12.61
N ALA A 93 4.55 2.33 -13.15
CA ALA A 93 3.95 3.51 -13.78
C ALA A 93 3.02 3.13 -14.94
N ILE A 94 3.37 2.10 -15.73
CA ILE A 94 2.47 1.57 -16.76
C ILE A 94 1.18 1.05 -16.13
N LEU A 95 1.26 0.21 -15.09
CA LEU A 95 0.08 -0.33 -14.40
C LEU A 95 -0.79 0.76 -13.77
N GLU A 96 -0.20 1.86 -13.32
CA GLU A 96 -0.88 2.95 -12.61
C GLU A 96 -1.32 4.12 -13.51
N SER A 97 -0.93 4.10 -14.79
CA SER A 97 -1.15 5.19 -15.74
C SER A 97 -2.63 5.51 -16.00
N HIS A 98 -3.51 4.49 -16.05
CA HIS A 98 -4.93 4.66 -16.31
C HIS A 98 -5.76 3.52 -15.69
N MET A 99 -5.84 3.51 -14.35
CA MET A 99 -6.54 2.47 -13.61
C MET A 99 -8.07 2.59 -13.75
N PRO A 100 -8.82 1.48 -13.75
CA PRO A 100 -8.36 0.10 -13.64
C PRO A 100 -7.85 -0.51 -14.95
N GLN A 101 -8.07 0.13 -16.10
CA GLN A 101 -7.84 -0.45 -17.43
C GLN A 101 -6.37 -0.85 -17.63
N SER A 102 -5.43 0.04 -17.30
CA SER A 102 -3.99 -0.23 -17.37
C SER A 102 -3.54 -1.35 -16.42
N GLY A 103 -4.30 -1.59 -15.34
CA GLY A 103 -4.02 -2.63 -14.36
C GLY A 103 -4.28 -4.06 -14.87
N TYR A 104 -4.97 -4.22 -16.01
CA TYR A 104 -5.30 -5.54 -16.56
C TYR A 104 -4.20 -6.17 -17.42
N ASP A 105 -3.23 -5.36 -17.82
CA ASP A 105 -2.14 -5.78 -18.68
C ASP A 105 -0.94 -6.28 -17.88
N TYR A 106 -0.28 -7.30 -18.42
CA TYR A 106 0.87 -7.91 -17.78
C TYR A 106 2.12 -7.08 -18.03
N VAL A 107 2.78 -6.67 -16.94
CA VAL A 107 4.10 -6.04 -16.98
C VAL A 107 5.18 -6.99 -16.47
N LYS A 108 6.42 -6.76 -16.92
CA LYS A 108 7.57 -7.59 -16.54
C LYS A 108 7.97 -7.30 -15.09
N ALA A 109 8.24 -8.35 -14.33
CA ALA A 109 8.73 -8.28 -12.96
C ALA A 109 9.71 -9.43 -12.71
N ARG A 110 10.28 -9.46 -11.51
CA ARG A 110 11.11 -10.58 -11.05
C ARG A 110 10.66 -11.03 -9.68
N MET A 111 10.79 -12.32 -9.41
CA MET A 111 10.43 -12.91 -8.12
C MET A 111 11.56 -13.84 -7.67
N LEU A 112 11.85 -13.83 -6.37
CA LEU A 112 12.76 -14.80 -5.79
C LEU A 112 12.03 -16.13 -5.63
N ILE A 113 12.48 -17.15 -6.35
CA ILE A 113 11.99 -18.54 -6.27
C ILE A 113 13.20 -19.41 -5.96
N ASP A 114 13.18 -20.14 -4.85
CA ASP A 114 14.26 -21.05 -4.42
C ASP A 114 15.66 -20.39 -4.45
N GLY A 115 15.73 -19.14 -3.99
CA GLY A 115 16.97 -18.36 -3.95
C GLY A 115 17.44 -17.79 -5.29
N LYS A 116 16.71 -18.05 -6.40
CA LYS A 116 17.02 -17.54 -7.73
C LYS A 116 16.02 -16.46 -8.15
N LEU A 117 16.54 -15.43 -8.80
CA LEU A 117 15.72 -14.31 -9.25
C LEU A 117 15.13 -14.62 -10.63
N GLU A 118 13.88 -15.08 -10.62
CA GLU A 118 13.18 -15.57 -11.79
C GLU A 118 12.33 -14.51 -12.48
N LYS A 119 12.21 -14.61 -13.81
CA LYS A 119 11.36 -13.71 -14.60
C LYS A 119 9.90 -14.07 -14.36
N VAL A 120 9.10 -13.07 -13.99
CA VAL A 120 7.65 -13.21 -13.82
C VAL A 120 6.93 -12.06 -14.53
N GLN A 121 5.63 -12.22 -14.69
CA GLN A 121 4.74 -11.16 -15.16
C GLN A 121 3.70 -10.89 -14.09
N ILE A 122 3.39 -9.62 -13.87
CA ILE A 122 2.36 -9.22 -12.91
C ILE A 122 1.34 -8.31 -13.54
N LYS A 123 0.16 -8.28 -12.94
CA LYS A 123 -0.88 -7.30 -13.22
C LYS A 123 -1.73 -7.08 -11.98
N TYR A 124 -2.49 -5.99 -11.92
CA TYR A 124 -3.48 -5.84 -10.86
C TYR A 124 -4.65 -6.82 -11.06
N ARG A 125 -5.23 -7.23 -9.94
CA ARG A 125 -6.32 -8.21 -9.90
C ARG A 125 -7.62 -7.53 -9.53
N GLY A 126 -8.65 -7.79 -10.32
CA GLY A 126 -10.01 -7.35 -10.03
C GLY A 126 -10.29 -5.97 -10.59
N ASP A 127 -11.58 -5.71 -10.78
CA ASP A 127 -12.17 -4.46 -11.24
C ASP A 127 -12.60 -3.56 -10.08
N PHE A 128 -12.88 -4.14 -8.92
CA PHE A 128 -13.28 -3.40 -7.73
C PHE A 128 -12.16 -2.53 -7.17
N VAL A 129 -12.48 -1.27 -6.86
CA VAL A 129 -11.52 -0.25 -6.39
C VAL A 129 -10.71 -0.67 -5.17
N TYR A 130 -11.22 -1.55 -4.31
CA TYR A 130 -10.45 -2.06 -3.18
C TYR A 130 -9.11 -2.68 -3.60
N HIS A 131 -9.04 -3.23 -4.80
CA HIS A 131 -7.86 -3.93 -5.29
C HIS A 131 -6.78 -3.03 -5.88
N TRP A 132 -7.13 -1.81 -6.29
CA TRP A 132 -6.23 -0.93 -7.02
C TRP A 132 -6.26 0.53 -6.55
N GLY A 133 -7.22 0.93 -5.71
CA GLY A 133 -7.39 2.31 -5.22
C GLY A 133 -6.73 2.62 -3.88
N TYR A 134 -6.30 1.60 -3.13
CA TYR A 134 -5.64 1.75 -1.82
C TYR A 134 -4.13 1.44 -1.90
N ASP A 135 -3.36 1.67 -0.84
CA ASP A 135 -1.91 1.40 -0.85
C ASP A 135 -1.58 -0.08 -1.08
N LYS A 136 -2.34 -0.98 -0.45
CA LYS A 136 -2.15 -2.42 -0.59
C LYS A 136 -2.95 -2.95 -1.78
N LYS A 137 -2.29 -3.05 -2.94
CA LYS A 137 -2.90 -3.54 -4.18
C LYS A 137 -3.05 -5.07 -4.17
N SER A 138 -4.10 -5.57 -4.82
CA SER A 138 -4.18 -6.98 -5.19
C SER A 138 -3.57 -7.20 -6.56
N MET A 139 -2.78 -8.26 -6.71
CA MET A 139 -2.07 -8.56 -7.94
C MET A 139 -2.16 -10.04 -8.30
N ARG A 140 -2.04 -10.32 -9.59
CA ARG A 140 -1.89 -11.67 -10.12
C ARG A 140 -0.48 -11.84 -10.65
N VAL A 141 0.22 -12.81 -10.11
CA VAL A 141 1.58 -13.15 -10.54
C VAL A 141 1.50 -14.35 -11.47
N ARG A 142 2.22 -14.28 -12.59
CA ARG A 142 2.35 -15.34 -13.58
C ARG A 142 3.83 -15.64 -13.76
N THR A 143 4.22 -16.88 -13.50
CA THR A 143 5.57 -17.36 -13.74
C THR A 143 5.72 -17.92 -15.15
N THR A 144 6.96 -18.26 -15.53
CA THR A 144 7.25 -19.00 -16.77
C THR A 144 6.78 -20.45 -16.64
N ARG A 145 6.71 -21.19 -17.75
CA ARG A 145 6.33 -22.61 -17.72
C ARG A 145 7.39 -23.49 -17.06
N GLN A 146 8.65 -23.05 -17.13
CA GLN A 146 9.82 -23.77 -16.63
C GLN A 146 10.01 -23.55 -15.12
N ASN A 147 9.77 -22.32 -14.65
CA ASN A 147 10.03 -21.93 -13.26
C ASN A 147 8.69 -21.68 -12.56
N LEU A 148 8.07 -22.75 -12.09
CA LEU A 148 6.78 -22.71 -11.38
C LEU A 148 7.00 -22.30 -9.92
N PHE A 149 6.08 -21.51 -9.37
CA PHE A 149 6.09 -21.21 -7.93
C PHE A 149 5.17 -22.21 -7.23
N GLN A 150 5.72 -23.04 -6.34
CA GLN A 150 4.94 -24.09 -5.63
C GLN A 150 4.13 -24.99 -6.59
N GLY A 151 4.71 -25.34 -7.74
CA GLY A 151 4.04 -26.17 -8.76
C GLY A 151 2.93 -25.46 -9.55
N VAL A 152 2.65 -24.17 -9.30
CA VAL A 152 1.64 -23.40 -10.03
C VAL A 152 2.26 -22.32 -10.90
N ARG A 153 1.68 -22.14 -12.09
CA ARG A 153 2.12 -21.11 -13.05
C ARG A 153 1.54 -19.72 -12.75
N SER A 154 0.42 -19.65 -12.07
CA SER A 154 -0.25 -18.37 -11.80
C SER A 154 -1.00 -18.43 -10.49
N PHE A 155 -0.76 -17.44 -9.64
CA PHE A 155 -1.38 -17.32 -8.34
C PHE A 155 -1.76 -15.86 -8.06
N ASN A 156 -2.57 -15.65 -7.03
CA ASN A 156 -3.09 -14.34 -6.67
C ASN A 156 -2.51 -13.92 -5.32
N LEU A 157 -2.07 -12.67 -5.24
CA LEU A 157 -1.77 -11.98 -3.99
C LEU A 157 -2.90 -11.02 -3.75
N GLN A 158 -3.80 -11.38 -2.84
CA GLN A 158 -5.03 -10.63 -2.61
C GLN A 158 -4.91 -9.83 -1.31
N ALA A 159 -5.12 -8.52 -1.41
CA ALA A 159 -5.39 -7.70 -0.24
C ALA A 159 -6.71 -8.14 0.40
N PRO A 160 -6.73 -8.46 1.70
CA PRO A 160 -7.94 -8.90 2.40
C PRO A 160 -8.91 -7.71 2.49
N LYS A 161 -10.15 -7.90 2.05
CA LYS A 161 -11.24 -6.92 2.13
C LYS A 161 -11.89 -6.87 3.51
N ARG A 162 -11.84 -8.00 4.21
CA ARG A 162 -12.47 -8.21 5.51
C ARG A 162 -11.62 -9.18 6.33
N ASP A 163 -11.75 -9.09 7.64
CA ASP A 163 -10.99 -9.90 8.58
C ASP A 163 -11.21 -11.40 8.38
N GLN A 164 -12.40 -11.82 7.94
CA GLN A 164 -12.68 -13.23 7.66
C GLN A 164 -11.79 -13.80 6.55
N GLN A 165 -11.23 -12.98 5.66
CA GLN A 165 -10.30 -13.45 4.63
C GLN A 165 -8.90 -13.75 5.20
N LEU A 166 -8.59 -13.27 6.41
CA LEU A 166 -7.36 -13.62 7.12
C LEU A 166 -7.46 -15.01 7.75
N ASN A 167 -8.67 -15.46 8.11
CA ASN A 167 -8.91 -16.80 8.69
C ASN A 167 -8.57 -17.95 7.73
N THR A 168 -8.41 -17.69 6.42
CA THR A 168 -7.97 -18.72 5.47
C THR A 168 -6.46 -18.98 5.56
N TYR A 169 -5.71 -18.11 6.23
CA TYR A 169 -4.24 -18.15 6.31
C TYR A 169 -3.69 -18.18 7.74
N LEU A 170 -4.51 -17.93 8.76
CA LEU A 170 -4.19 -18.05 10.19
C LEU A 170 -4.88 -19.30 10.76
#